data_AF-A0A1W9LMK9-F1
#
_entry.id   AF-A0A1W9LMK9-F1
#
_cell.length_a   1.000
_cell.length_b   1.000
_cell.length_c   1.000
_cell.angle_alpha   90.00
_cell.angle_beta   90.00
_cell.angle_gamma   90.00
#
_symmetry.space_group_name_H-M   'P 1'
#
loop_
_entity.id
_entity.type
_entity.pdbx_description
1 polymer ?
#
loop_
_entity_poly.entity_id
_entity_poly.type
_entity_poly.pdbx_seq_one_letter_code
_entity_poly.pdbx_strand_id
1 'polypeptide(L)'
;MIKWRRKAKIKTKKEMNKKMEYFLLGFLIILSVIFILAGFFLLGSAKPAENISWGVNFSQIQSQALGLDWKENYLALLEEMNVKNFKLSAYWGLIEPEKDNYNFDDLDWQLEQAKKNNAKVILVVGMKAPRWPECHLPQWAKGLSKKEQQESILSMLKEVVSRYRNSNTITVWQVENEPLFPFGECPWIDKGFLKKEIDLVKEIDYTEKPVMITDSGEGSFWFAAAQLGNIVGTTMYRKVWFDEFERYFA
;
A
#
# COMPACT_ATOMS: atom_id res chain seq x y z
N MET A 1 -23.28 6.77 66.92
CA MET A 1 -23.04 6.39 65.51
C MET A 1 -21.77 7.05 64.99
N ILE A 2 -20.71 6.25 64.88
CA ILE A 2 -19.56 6.29 63.95
C ILE A 2 -19.10 7.68 63.44
N LYS A 3 -18.09 8.28 64.10
CA LYS A 3 -17.24 9.32 63.50
C LYS A 3 -16.20 8.66 62.58
N TRP A 4 -16.45 8.68 61.28
CA TRP A 4 -15.43 8.39 60.25
C TRP A 4 -14.37 9.51 60.24
N ARG A 5 -13.28 9.35 61.01
CA ARG A 5 -12.08 10.19 60.86
C ARG A 5 -11.20 9.59 59.75
N ARG A 6 -11.29 10.13 58.54
CA ARG A 6 -10.27 9.92 57.49
C ARG A 6 -8.92 10.48 58.01
N LYS A 7 -7.97 9.61 58.36
CA LYS A 7 -6.58 10.00 58.60
C LYS A 7 -5.95 10.40 57.27
N ALA A 8 -5.80 11.70 57.02
CA ALA A 8 -4.92 12.18 55.96
C ALA A 8 -3.47 11.92 56.38
N LYS A 9 -2.79 10.98 55.72
CA LYS A 9 -1.34 10.74 55.89
C LYS A 9 -0.59 11.95 55.34
N ILE A 10 -0.02 12.77 56.22
CA ILE A 10 0.94 13.83 55.86
C ILE A 10 2.23 13.12 55.41
N LYS A 11 2.53 13.16 54.11
CA LYS A 11 3.79 12.61 53.56
C LYS A 11 4.96 13.42 54.10
N THR A 12 6.04 12.75 54.47
CA THR A 12 7.22 13.42 55.05
C THR A 12 7.97 14.23 53.99
N LYS A 13 8.59 15.36 54.35
CA LYS A 13 9.39 16.21 53.44
C LYS A 13 10.46 15.41 52.66
N LYS A 14 11.03 14.37 53.29
CA LYS A 14 12.00 13.44 52.68
C LYS A 14 11.41 12.55 51.59
N GLU A 15 10.17 12.07 51.77
CA GLU A 15 9.44 11.32 50.74
C GLU A 15 9.00 12.22 49.57
N MET A 16 8.68 13.48 49.84
CA MET A 16 8.40 14.48 48.80
C MET A 16 9.65 14.78 47.95
N ASN A 17 10.82 14.91 48.59
CA ASN A 17 12.09 15.14 47.88
C ASN A 17 12.50 13.97 46.99
N LYS A 18 12.40 12.72 47.47
CA LYS A 18 12.69 11.53 46.64
C LYS A 18 11.75 11.42 45.44
N LYS A 19 10.47 11.74 45.61
CA LYS A 19 9.51 11.75 44.49
C LYS A 19 9.82 12.83 43.48
N MET A 20 10.26 14.00 43.94
CA MET A 20 10.74 15.09 43.08
C MET A 20 11.99 14.66 42.29
N GLU A 21 12.94 13.98 42.94
CA GLU A 21 14.16 13.44 42.30
C GLU A 21 13.82 12.41 41.21
N TYR A 22 12.95 11.43 41.49
CA TYR A 22 12.51 10.46 40.46
C TYR A 22 11.74 11.12 39.32
N PHE A 23 10.93 12.14 39.63
CA PHE A 23 10.21 12.91 38.62
C PHE A 23 11.18 13.69 37.72
N LEU A 24 12.15 14.39 38.30
CA LEU A 24 13.19 15.13 37.57
C LEU A 24 14.06 14.19 36.74
N LEU A 25 14.44 13.03 37.30
CA LEU A 25 15.20 12.02 36.57
C LEU A 25 14.41 11.47 35.38
N GLY A 26 13.13 11.13 35.58
CA GLY A 26 12.24 10.69 34.50
C GLY A 26 12.05 11.76 33.42
N PHE A 27 11.87 13.02 33.82
CA PHE A 27 11.78 14.15 32.90
C PHE A 27 13.07 14.33 32.08
N LEU A 28 14.24 14.27 32.73
CA LEU A 28 15.53 14.35 32.05
C LEU A 28 15.73 13.20 31.06
N ILE A 29 15.34 11.97 31.40
CA ILE A 29 15.41 10.82 30.50
C ILE A 29 14.54 11.06 29.26
N ILE A 30 13.29 11.52 29.43
CA ILE A 30 12.40 11.81 28.30
C ILE A 30 13.00 12.90 27.42
N LEU A 31 13.51 13.98 28.02
CA LEU A 31 14.14 15.08 27.30
C LEU A 31 15.35 14.59 26.50
N SER A 32 16.20 13.75 27.10
CA SER A 32 17.34 13.14 26.42
C SER A 32 16.92 12.28 25.23
N VAL A 33 15.87 11.45 25.39
CA VAL A 33 15.32 10.65 24.28
C VAL A 33 14.83 11.55 23.14
N ILE A 34 14.11 12.62 23.47
CA ILE A 34 13.64 13.60 22.45
C ILE A 34 14.82 14.25 21.74
N PHE A 35 15.86 14.69 22.45
CA PHE A 35 17.04 15.30 21.84
C PHE A 35 17.81 14.31 20.94
N ILE A 36 17.93 13.05 21.35
CA ILE A 36 18.56 12.00 20.53
C ILE A 36 17.75 11.78 19.24
N LEU A 37 16.42 11.67 19.34
CA LEU A 37 15.56 11.50 18.17
C LEU A 37 15.61 12.73 17.26
N ALA A 38 15.53 13.94 17.82
CA ALA A 38 15.64 15.17 17.05
C ALA A 38 17.00 15.29 16.34
N GLY A 39 18.10 14.95 17.02
CA GLY A 39 19.42 14.89 16.41
C GLY A 39 19.49 13.88 15.27
N PHE A 40 18.92 12.68 15.46
CA PHE A 40 18.86 11.66 14.42
C PHE A 40 18.09 12.11 13.17
N PHE A 41 16.92 12.74 13.34
CA PHE A 41 16.07 13.16 12.21
C PHE A 41 16.49 14.50 11.57
N LEU A 42 17.11 15.42 12.30
CA LEU A 42 17.46 16.75 11.80
C LEU A 42 18.92 16.90 11.33
N LEU A 43 19.84 16.11 11.89
CA LEU A 43 21.27 16.19 11.55
C LEU A 43 21.73 15.03 10.66
N GLY A 44 20.98 13.92 10.62
CA GLY A 44 21.26 12.79 9.73
C GLY A 44 20.89 13.11 8.29
N SER A 45 21.73 12.69 7.34
CA SER A 45 21.36 12.60 5.93
C SER A 45 21.25 11.14 5.53
N ALA A 46 20.16 10.78 4.85
CA ALA A 46 20.04 9.45 4.27
C ALA A 46 21.08 9.32 3.15
N LYS A 47 21.91 8.28 3.21
CA LYS A 47 22.81 7.97 2.09
C LYS A 47 21.96 7.63 0.86
N PRO A 48 22.29 8.19 -0.32
CA PRO A 48 21.61 7.79 -1.55
C PRO A 48 21.72 6.28 -1.78
N ALA A 49 20.66 5.68 -2.31
CA ALA A 49 20.70 4.27 -2.70
C ALA A 49 21.69 4.09 -3.85
N GLU A 50 22.66 3.18 -3.68
CA GLU A 50 23.69 2.91 -4.70
C GLU A 50 23.15 2.06 -5.85
N ASN A 51 22.23 1.15 -5.55
CA ASN A 51 21.64 0.22 -6.52
C ASN A 51 20.14 0.48 -6.66
N ILE A 52 19.77 1.29 -7.64
CA ILE A 52 18.37 1.60 -7.96
C ILE A 52 17.95 0.78 -9.17
N SER A 53 16.91 -0.04 -9.01
CA SER A 53 16.23 -0.66 -10.16
C SER A 53 15.10 0.24 -10.62
N TRP A 54 15.22 0.78 -11.82
CA TRP A 54 14.22 1.66 -12.41
C TRP A 54 13.11 0.86 -13.07
N GLY A 55 11.90 1.40 -13.00
CA GLY A 55 10.72 0.80 -13.60
C GLY A 55 9.60 1.82 -13.77
N VAL A 56 8.51 1.37 -14.37
CA VAL A 56 7.34 2.21 -14.66
C VAL A 56 6.08 1.59 -14.07
N ASN A 57 5.18 2.44 -13.58
CA ASN A 57 3.80 2.04 -13.31
C ASN A 57 2.98 2.35 -14.56
N PHE A 58 2.59 1.30 -15.29
CA PHE A 58 1.79 1.44 -16.49
C PHE A 58 0.32 1.18 -16.19
N SER A 59 -0.54 1.99 -16.79
CA SER A 59 -1.99 1.92 -16.58
C SER A 59 -2.71 2.07 -17.92
N GLN A 60 -3.33 0.97 -18.37
CA GLN A 60 -4.19 0.95 -19.55
C GLN A 60 -5.30 2.00 -19.46
N ILE A 61 -6.00 2.06 -18.33
CA ILE A 61 -7.12 2.99 -18.13
C ILE A 61 -6.68 4.45 -18.22
N GLN A 62 -5.46 4.77 -17.76
CA GLN A 62 -4.94 6.13 -17.83
C GLN A 62 -4.59 6.53 -19.27
N SER A 63 -3.98 5.64 -20.03
CA SER A 63 -3.70 5.89 -21.46
C SER A 63 -5.00 6.13 -22.23
N GLN A 64 -6.02 5.31 -21.99
CA GLN A 64 -7.34 5.47 -22.62
C GLN A 64 -8.04 6.75 -22.19
N ALA A 65 -7.98 7.13 -20.91
CA ALA A 65 -8.54 8.38 -20.41
C ALA A 65 -7.91 9.63 -21.04
N LEU A 66 -6.65 9.53 -21.48
CA LEU A 66 -5.94 10.58 -22.22
C LEU A 66 -6.21 10.54 -23.74
N GLY A 67 -7.06 9.63 -24.22
CA GLY A 67 -7.38 9.47 -25.64
C GLY A 67 -6.25 8.84 -26.47
N LEU A 68 -5.33 8.12 -25.83
CA LEU A 68 -4.17 7.49 -26.48
C LEU A 68 -4.39 5.98 -26.67
N ASP A 69 -3.70 5.39 -27.65
CA ASP A 69 -3.63 3.94 -27.78
C ASP A 69 -2.73 3.36 -26.68
N TRP A 70 -3.32 2.55 -25.80
CA TRP A 70 -2.58 1.99 -24.67
C TRP A 70 -1.62 0.88 -25.08
N LYS A 71 -1.89 0.14 -26.17
CA LYS A 71 -1.01 -0.92 -26.66
C LYS A 71 0.24 -0.30 -27.28
N GLU A 72 0.08 0.74 -28.09
CA GLU A 72 1.22 1.49 -28.64
C GLU A 72 2.08 2.07 -27.53
N ASN A 73 1.46 2.71 -26.53
CA ASN A 73 2.20 3.24 -25.36
C ASN A 73 2.95 2.15 -24.59
N TYR A 74 2.32 0.99 -24.38
CA TYR A 74 2.94 -0.13 -23.68
C TYR A 74 4.13 -0.70 -24.45
N LEU A 75 3.99 -0.84 -25.78
CA LEU A 75 5.07 -1.29 -26.66
C LEU A 75 6.21 -0.27 -26.71
N ALA A 76 5.91 1.04 -26.80
CA ALA A 76 6.95 2.07 -26.76
C ALA A 76 7.78 2.01 -25.45
N LEU A 77 7.14 1.78 -24.31
CA LEU A 77 7.86 1.58 -23.03
C LEU A 77 8.76 0.34 -23.07
N LEU A 78 8.28 -0.76 -23.64
CA LEU A 78 9.01 -2.04 -23.69
C LEU A 78 10.14 -2.04 -24.71
N GLU A 79 9.88 -1.56 -25.92
CA GLU A 79 10.71 -1.77 -27.11
C GLU A 79 11.60 -0.56 -27.41
N GLU A 80 11.07 0.66 -27.27
CA GLU A 80 11.82 1.89 -27.56
C GLU A 80 12.58 2.39 -26.33
N MET A 81 11.91 2.44 -25.18
CA MET A 81 12.51 2.87 -23.90
C MET A 81 13.23 1.75 -23.15
N ASN A 82 13.09 0.51 -23.62
CA ASN A 82 13.74 -0.67 -23.06
C ASN A 82 13.49 -0.85 -21.54
N VAL A 83 12.29 -0.50 -21.07
CA VAL A 83 11.93 -0.65 -19.65
C VAL A 83 11.90 -2.14 -19.28
N LYS A 84 12.52 -2.50 -18.15
CA LYS A 84 12.63 -3.89 -17.69
C LYS A 84 11.84 -4.23 -16.44
N ASN A 85 11.32 -3.24 -15.72
CA ASN A 85 10.51 -3.45 -14.53
C ASN A 85 9.21 -2.67 -14.68
N PHE A 86 8.09 -3.39 -14.57
CA PHE A 86 6.76 -2.83 -14.63
C PHE A 86 6.01 -3.08 -13.32
N LYS A 87 5.20 -2.11 -12.93
CA LYS A 87 4.08 -2.32 -12.04
C LYS A 87 2.81 -2.24 -12.91
N LEU A 88 2.06 -3.34 -12.96
CA LEU A 88 0.80 -3.47 -13.69
C LEU A 88 -0.33 -3.73 -12.72
N SER A 89 -1.57 -3.46 -13.13
CA SER A 89 -2.75 -3.64 -12.30
C SER A 89 -3.77 -4.55 -12.96
N ALA A 90 -4.21 -5.59 -12.25
CA ALA A 90 -5.38 -6.36 -12.62
C ALA A 90 -6.63 -5.59 -12.18
N TYR A 91 -7.03 -4.59 -12.96
CA TYR A 91 -8.21 -3.76 -12.65
C TYR A 91 -9.47 -4.62 -12.61
N TRP A 92 -10.08 -4.78 -11.43
CA TRP A 92 -11.23 -5.68 -11.24
C TRP A 92 -12.37 -5.40 -12.25
N GLY A 93 -12.69 -4.13 -12.49
CA GLY A 93 -13.70 -3.72 -13.46
C GLY A 93 -13.42 -4.14 -14.91
N LEU A 94 -12.15 -4.32 -15.31
CA LEU A 94 -11.77 -4.85 -16.63
C LEU A 94 -11.69 -6.37 -16.64
N ILE A 95 -11.23 -6.96 -15.53
CA ILE A 95 -11.05 -8.41 -15.38
C ILE A 95 -12.39 -9.13 -15.26
N GLU A 96 -13.40 -8.53 -14.65
CA GLU A 96 -14.70 -9.14 -14.41
C GLU A 96 -15.82 -8.13 -14.73
N PRO A 97 -15.99 -7.76 -16.01
CA PRO A 97 -16.96 -6.73 -16.42
C PRO A 97 -18.40 -7.12 -16.10
N GLU A 98 -18.69 -8.43 -16.11
CA GLU A 98 -19.95 -9.04 -15.69
C GLU A 98 -19.66 -10.09 -14.62
N LYS A 99 -20.58 -10.24 -13.65
CA LYS A 99 -20.38 -11.13 -12.49
C LYS A 99 -20.10 -12.56 -12.96
N ASP A 100 -19.03 -13.16 -12.42
CA ASP A 100 -18.55 -14.51 -12.73
C ASP A 100 -18.14 -14.73 -14.21
N ASN A 101 -18.00 -13.66 -15.00
CA ASN A 101 -17.56 -13.68 -16.39
C ASN A 101 -16.24 -12.90 -16.55
N TYR A 102 -15.14 -13.64 -16.62
CA TYR A 102 -13.80 -13.08 -16.60
C TYR A 102 -13.25 -12.79 -18.01
N ASN A 103 -12.68 -11.60 -18.20
CA ASN A 103 -11.93 -11.21 -19.38
C ASN A 103 -10.46 -10.95 -19.01
N PHE A 104 -9.57 -11.79 -19.54
CA PHE A 104 -8.13 -11.67 -19.30
C PHE A 104 -7.34 -11.18 -20.52
N ASP A 105 -8.00 -10.91 -21.66
CA ASP A 105 -7.34 -10.70 -22.95
C ASP A 105 -6.27 -9.60 -22.89
N ASP A 106 -6.60 -8.47 -22.27
CA ASP A 106 -5.71 -7.32 -22.18
C ASP A 106 -4.55 -7.54 -21.20
N LEU A 107 -4.80 -8.20 -20.06
CA LEU A 107 -3.77 -8.48 -19.06
C LEU A 107 -2.83 -9.60 -19.53
N ASP A 108 -3.37 -10.64 -20.16
CA ASP A 108 -2.60 -11.69 -20.83
C ASP A 108 -1.69 -11.09 -21.89
N TRP A 109 -2.24 -10.21 -22.74
CA TRP A 109 -1.45 -9.55 -23.76
C TRP A 109 -0.31 -8.74 -23.15
N GLN A 110 -0.57 -7.94 -22.10
CA GLN A 110 0.49 -7.18 -21.40
C GLN A 110 1.58 -8.10 -20.84
N LEU A 111 1.20 -9.17 -20.15
CA LEU A 111 2.16 -10.11 -19.55
C LEU A 111 2.97 -10.88 -20.61
N GLU A 112 2.36 -11.22 -21.74
CA GLU A 112 3.06 -11.85 -22.86
C GLU A 112 4.03 -10.88 -23.55
N GLN A 113 3.69 -9.60 -23.72
CA GLN A 113 4.65 -8.62 -24.26
C GLN A 113 5.80 -8.35 -23.28
N ALA A 114 5.51 -8.25 -21.96
CA ALA A 114 6.54 -8.15 -20.93
C ALA A 114 7.49 -9.36 -20.99
N LYS A 115 6.94 -10.57 -21.10
CA LYS A 115 7.71 -11.82 -21.22
C LYS A 115 8.63 -11.81 -22.44
N LYS A 116 8.09 -11.48 -23.63
CA LYS A 116 8.87 -11.40 -24.88
C LYS A 116 10.04 -10.42 -24.79
N ASN A 117 9.86 -9.34 -24.04
CA ASN A 117 10.86 -8.29 -23.85
C ASN A 117 11.76 -8.51 -22.61
N ASN A 118 11.68 -9.68 -21.97
CA ASN A 118 12.40 -10.03 -20.74
C ASN A 118 12.19 -9.02 -19.60
N ALA A 119 10.99 -8.45 -19.51
CA ALA A 119 10.59 -7.54 -18.45
C ALA A 119 9.97 -8.31 -17.27
N LYS A 120 10.11 -7.75 -16.08
CA LYS A 120 9.54 -8.25 -14.81
C LYS A 120 8.35 -7.40 -14.40
N VAL A 121 7.38 -8.03 -13.76
CA VAL A 121 6.11 -7.40 -13.37
C VAL A 121 5.86 -7.58 -11.87
N ILE A 122 5.57 -6.46 -11.21
CA ILE A 122 4.80 -6.42 -9.97
C ILE A 122 3.34 -6.34 -10.38
N LEU A 123 2.54 -7.37 -10.09
CA LEU A 123 1.13 -7.38 -10.44
C LEU A 123 0.29 -6.99 -9.22
N VAL A 124 -0.42 -5.87 -9.33
CA VAL A 124 -1.38 -5.43 -8.32
C VAL A 124 -2.69 -6.18 -8.49
N VAL A 125 -3.18 -6.76 -7.41
CA VAL A 125 -4.45 -7.49 -7.34
C VAL A 125 -5.27 -7.00 -6.15
N GLY A 126 -6.59 -6.98 -6.30
CA GLY A 126 -7.52 -6.44 -5.30
C GLY A 126 -8.52 -5.46 -5.90
N MET A 127 -9.36 -4.89 -5.04
CA MET A 127 -10.32 -3.85 -5.39
C MET A 127 -9.62 -2.50 -5.61
N LYS A 128 -8.65 -2.14 -4.75
CA LYS A 128 -7.89 -0.89 -4.87
C LYS A 128 -6.62 -1.14 -5.69
N ALA A 129 -6.47 -0.41 -6.79
CA ALA A 129 -5.33 -0.49 -7.69
C ALA A 129 -4.92 0.93 -8.15
N PRO A 130 -3.64 1.15 -8.53
CA PRO A 130 -3.15 2.46 -8.91
C PRO A 130 -4.00 3.17 -9.96
N ARG A 131 -4.09 4.50 -9.81
CA ARG A 131 -4.83 5.47 -10.65
C ARG A 131 -6.27 5.65 -10.23
N TRP A 132 -6.74 6.88 -10.38
CA TRP A 132 -8.11 7.28 -10.10
C TRP A 132 -9.11 6.35 -10.82
N PRO A 133 -10.19 5.92 -10.16
CA PRO A 133 -10.67 6.34 -8.83
C PRO A 133 -10.06 5.55 -7.65
N GLU A 134 -8.92 4.87 -7.86
CA GLU A 134 -8.24 3.97 -6.94
C GLU A 134 -8.97 2.66 -6.70
N CYS A 135 -10.29 2.67 -6.41
CA CYS A 135 -11.08 1.45 -6.27
C CYS A 135 -11.84 1.15 -7.57
N HIS A 136 -11.45 0.05 -8.24
CA HIS A 136 -11.88 -0.27 -9.60
C HIS A 136 -12.97 -1.34 -9.63
N LEU A 137 -14.06 -1.13 -8.89
CA LEU A 137 -15.17 -2.09 -8.85
C LEU A 137 -15.90 -2.15 -10.20
N PRO A 138 -16.26 -3.36 -10.70
CA PRO A 138 -17.17 -3.47 -11.82
C PRO A 138 -18.57 -2.93 -11.45
N GLN A 139 -19.33 -2.52 -12.46
CA GLN A 139 -20.61 -1.85 -12.23
C GLN A 139 -21.61 -2.71 -11.43
N TRP A 140 -21.60 -4.03 -11.64
CA TRP A 140 -22.47 -4.98 -10.92
C TRP A 140 -22.12 -5.10 -9.42
N ALA A 141 -20.89 -4.79 -9.02
CA ALA A 141 -20.44 -4.91 -7.63
C ALA A 141 -20.71 -3.64 -6.78
N LYS A 142 -20.94 -2.49 -7.42
CA LYS A 142 -21.12 -1.21 -6.71
C LYS A 142 -22.33 -1.16 -5.78
N GLY A 143 -23.40 -1.90 -6.12
CA GLY A 143 -24.63 -1.95 -5.32
C GLY A 143 -24.67 -3.04 -4.24
N LEU A 144 -23.63 -3.87 -4.16
CA LEU A 144 -23.56 -4.98 -3.22
C LEU A 144 -23.25 -4.49 -1.79
N SER A 145 -23.68 -5.26 -0.80
CA SER A 145 -23.23 -5.03 0.58
C SER A 145 -21.73 -5.27 0.72
N LYS A 146 -21.10 -4.71 1.75
CA LYS A 146 -19.67 -4.93 2.04
C LYS A 146 -19.32 -6.42 2.08
N LYS A 147 -20.17 -7.26 2.67
CA LYS A 147 -19.92 -8.71 2.77
C LYS A 147 -19.94 -9.37 1.39
N GLU A 148 -20.91 -9.03 0.55
CA GLU A 148 -21.00 -9.56 -0.82
C GLU A 148 -19.83 -9.06 -1.68
N GLN A 149 -19.42 -7.79 -1.55
CA GLN A 149 -18.21 -7.28 -2.21
C GLN A 149 -16.97 -8.06 -1.77
N GLN A 150 -16.81 -8.30 -0.47
CA GLN A 150 -15.70 -9.09 0.07
C GLN A 150 -15.68 -10.51 -0.50
N GLU A 151 -16.83 -11.18 -0.59
CA GLU A 151 -16.93 -12.52 -1.21
C GLU A 151 -16.53 -12.49 -2.69
N SER A 152 -17.00 -11.51 -3.46
CA SER A 152 -16.63 -11.34 -4.86
C SER A 152 -15.15 -10.98 -5.07
N ILE A 153 -14.56 -10.14 -4.21
CA ILE A 153 -13.13 -9.81 -4.27
C ILE A 153 -12.29 -11.07 -4.05
N LEU A 154 -12.63 -11.90 -3.07
CA LEU A 154 -11.92 -13.17 -2.84
C LEU A 154 -12.06 -14.12 -4.04
N SER A 155 -13.21 -14.15 -4.72
CA SER A 155 -13.40 -14.92 -5.95
C SER A 155 -12.50 -14.41 -7.07
N MET A 156 -12.48 -13.09 -7.32
CA MET A 156 -11.62 -12.48 -8.33
C MET A 156 -10.14 -12.72 -8.04
N LEU A 157 -9.69 -12.53 -6.78
CA LEU A 157 -8.32 -12.83 -6.36
C LEU A 157 -7.98 -14.29 -6.65
N LYS A 158 -8.92 -15.21 -6.40
CA LYS A 158 -8.72 -16.63 -6.67
C LYS A 158 -8.46 -16.89 -8.15
N GLU A 159 -9.26 -16.31 -9.04
CA GLU A 159 -9.11 -16.49 -10.49
C GLU A 159 -7.84 -15.85 -11.03
N VAL A 160 -7.54 -14.60 -10.65
CA VAL A 160 -6.33 -13.88 -11.10
C VAL A 160 -5.06 -14.59 -10.63
N VAL A 161 -4.96 -14.93 -9.34
CA VAL A 161 -3.74 -15.56 -8.81
C VAL A 161 -3.59 -16.98 -9.34
N SER A 162 -4.68 -17.75 -9.42
CA SER A 162 -4.62 -19.12 -9.99
C SER A 162 -4.17 -19.12 -11.45
N ARG A 163 -4.61 -18.13 -12.23
CA ARG A 163 -4.24 -17.96 -13.64
C ARG A 163 -2.75 -17.68 -13.79
N TYR A 164 -2.21 -16.74 -13.03
CA TYR A 164 -0.87 -16.21 -13.29
C TYR A 164 0.23 -16.69 -12.34
N ARG A 165 -0.08 -17.47 -11.30
CA ARG A 165 0.94 -17.98 -10.35
C ARG A 165 2.12 -18.71 -10.99
N ASN A 166 1.94 -19.35 -12.14
CA ASN A 166 3.04 -20.04 -12.85
C ASN A 166 3.83 -19.13 -13.81
N SER A 167 3.47 -17.86 -13.94
CA SER A 167 4.20 -16.90 -14.77
C SER A 167 5.48 -16.44 -14.08
N ASN A 168 6.62 -16.68 -14.71
CA ASN A 168 7.92 -16.14 -14.26
C ASN A 168 8.09 -14.64 -14.59
N THR A 169 7.20 -14.08 -15.42
CA THR A 169 7.16 -12.65 -15.72
C THR A 169 6.72 -11.86 -14.49
N ILE A 170 5.79 -12.41 -13.70
CA ILE A 170 5.37 -11.80 -12.44
C ILE A 170 6.36 -12.22 -11.36
N THR A 171 6.97 -11.24 -10.70
CA THR A 171 7.96 -11.49 -9.66
C THR A 171 7.47 -11.13 -8.26
N VAL A 172 6.38 -10.35 -8.17
CA VAL A 172 5.80 -9.88 -6.90
C VAL A 172 4.29 -9.74 -7.07
N TRP A 173 3.54 -10.18 -6.07
CA TRP A 173 2.13 -9.85 -5.91
C TRP A 173 1.99 -8.62 -5.03
N GLN A 174 1.45 -7.52 -5.55
CA GLN A 174 1.03 -6.43 -4.67
C GLN A 174 -0.46 -6.61 -4.34
N VAL A 175 -0.79 -6.79 -3.06
CA VAL A 175 -2.20 -6.92 -2.64
C VAL A 175 -2.71 -5.54 -2.24
N GLU A 176 -3.71 -5.07 -2.97
CA GLU A 176 -4.30 -3.73 -2.90
C GLU A 176 -3.28 -2.59 -3.17
N ASN A 177 -3.78 -1.36 -3.33
CA ASN A 177 -2.96 -0.16 -3.46
C ASN A 177 -3.18 0.76 -2.27
N GLU A 178 -2.16 0.92 -1.42
CA GLU A 178 -2.23 1.74 -0.21
C GLU A 178 -3.52 1.48 0.62
N PRO A 179 -3.80 0.20 0.96
CA PRO A 179 -5.11 -0.23 1.45
C PRO A 179 -5.53 0.39 2.79
N LEU A 180 -4.56 0.91 3.55
CA LEU A 180 -4.80 1.48 4.88
C LEU A 180 -5.02 3.00 4.84
N PHE A 181 -4.82 3.64 3.69
CA PHE A 181 -4.95 5.08 3.54
C PHE A 181 -6.32 5.47 2.96
N PRO A 182 -7.07 6.40 3.59
CA PRO A 182 -8.45 6.74 3.22
C PRO A 182 -8.53 7.76 2.08
N PHE A 183 -8.28 7.30 0.85
CA PHE A 183 -8.38 8.11 -0.37
C PHE A 183 -8.94 7.31 -1.55
N GLY A 184 -9.34 8.05 -2.59
CA GLY A 184 -10.04 7.51 -3.77
C GLY A 184 -11.53 7.29 -3.54
N GLU A 185 -12.24 6.81 -4.55
CA GLU A 185 -13.66 6.47 -4.46
C GLU A 185 -13.82 5.02 -3.99
N CYS A 186 -13.43 4.77 -2.75
CA CYS A 186 -13.43 3.44 -2.15
C CYS A 186 -14.59 3.28 -1.15
N PRO A 187 -15.35 2.16 -1.20
CA PRO A 187 -16.54 1.99 -0.37
C PRO A 187 -16.23 1.78 1.12
N TRP A 188 -15.04 1.27 1.45
CA TRP A 188 -14.61 1.00 2.83
C TRP A 188 -13.10 0.72 2.90
N ILE A 189 -12.57 0.74 4.12
CA ILE A 189 -11.23 0.26 4.47
C ILE A 189 -11.37 -0.81 5.54
N ASP A 190 -10.66 -1.92 5.38
CA ASP A 190 -10.74 -3.04 6.32
C ASP A 190 -9.41 -3.80 6.40
N LYS A 191 -8.63 -3.49 7.44
CA LYS A 191 -7.35 -4.16 7.72
C LYS A 191 -7.52 -5.67 7.98
N GLY A 192 -8.65 -6.08 8.57
CA GLY A 192 -8.93 -7.50 8.82
C GLY A 192 -9.20 -8.26 7.54
N PHE A 193 -9.90 -7.62 6.60
CA PHE A 193 -10.12 -8.17 5.26
C PHE A 193 -8.84 -8.20 4.42
N LEU A 194 -8.03 -7.14 4.45
CA LEU A 194 -6.71 -7.12 3.80
C LEU A 194 -5.85 -8.32 4.20
N LYS A 195 -5.87 -8.70 5.49
CA LYS A 195 -5.17 -9.90 5.94
C LYS A 195 -5.71 -11.17 5.28
N LYS A 196 -7.03 -11.30 5.10
CA LYS A 196 -7.64 -12.44 4.39
C LYS A 196 -7.23 -12.48 2.92
N GLU A 197 -7.15 -11.33 2.26
CA GLU A 197 -6.70 -11.23 0.87
C GLU A 197 -5.24 -11.70 0.74
N ILE A 198 -4.36 -11.20 1.61
CA ILE A 198 -2.95 -11.61 1.67
C ILE A 198 -2.82 -13.12 1.93
N ASP A 199 -3.55 -13.63 2.92
CA ASP A 199 -3.52 -15.06 3.28
C ASP A 199 -4.00 -15.92 2.10
N LEU A 200 -5.06 -15.49 1.38
CA LEU A 200 -5.57 -16.18 0.19
C LEU A 200 -4.55 -16.17 -0.98
N VAL A 201 -3.93 -15.03 -1.27
CA VAL A 201 -2.89 -14.95 -2.32
C VAL A 201 -1.74 -15.91 -2.02
N LYS A 202 -1.29 -15.95 -0.76
CA LYS A 202 -0.24 -16.88 -0.31
C LYS A 202 -0.67 -18.34 -0.37
N GLU A 203 -1.94 -18.64 -0.07
CA GLU A 203 -2.48 -20.01 -0.15
C GLU A 203 -2.51 -20.52 -1.59
N ILE A 204 -2.90 -19.68 -2.55
CA ILE A 204 -3.06 -20.08 -3.96
C ILE A 204 -1.70 -20.18 -4.67
N ASP A 205 -0.78 -19.27 -4.39
CA ASP A 205 0.53 -19.23 -5.03
C ASP A 205 1.56 -20.12 -4.31
N TYR A 206 1.55 -21.41 -4.64
CA TYR A 206 2.55 -22.37 -4.17
C TYR A 206 3.98 -22.11 -4.69
N THR A 207 4.18 -21.14 -5.61
CA THR A 207 5.52 -20.75 -6.06
C THR A 207 6.20 -19.75 -5.11
N GLU A 208 5.48 -19.33 -4.07
CA GLU A 208 5.97 -18.48 -2.97
C GLU A 208 6.54 -17.12 -3.43
N LYS A 209 5.93 -16.50 -4.45
CA LYS A 209 6.28 -15.13 -4.81
C LYS A 209 6.03 -14.19 -3.63
N PRO A 210 6.92 -13.21 -3.38
CA PRO A 210 6.75 -12.28 -2.28
C PRO A 210 5.49 -11.44 -2.46
N VAL A 211 4.77 -11.20 -1.36
CA VAL A 211 3.66 -10.26 -1.31
C VAL A 211 4.18 -8.88 -0.91
N MET A 212 3.91 -7.87 -1.73
CA MET A 212 4.15 -6.47 -1.44
C MET A 212 2.90 -5.82 -0.90
N ILE A 213 3.05 -5.00 0.15
CA ILE A 213 2.02 -4.08 0.62
C ILE A 213 2.56 -2.67 0.51
N THR A 214 1.80 -1.80 -0.15
CA THR A 214 2.14 -0.38 -0.24
C THR A 214 1.43 0.43 0.81
N ASP A 215 2.01 1.56 1.18
CA ASP A 215 1.41 2.54 2.07
C ASP A 215 1.64 3.94 1.52
N SER A 216 0.86 4.90 2.00
CA SER A 216 1.03 6.30 1.64
C SER A 216 2.39 6.80 2.13
N GLY A 217 3.09 7.56 1.28
CA GLY A 217 4.37 8.21 1.58
C GLY A 217 4.38 8.94 2.90
N GLU A 218 4.07 10.23 2.86
CA GLU A 218 4.11 11.12 4.01
C GLU A 218 2.90 10.93 4.95
N GLY A 219 1.91 10.13 4.54
CA GLY A 219 0.67 9.88 5.27
C GLY A 219 0.71 8.73 6.29
N SER A 220 1.80 7.96 6.36
CA SER A 220 1.92 6.80 7.25
C SER A 220 3.34 6.60 7.79
N PHE A 221 3.44 5.91 8.93
CA PHE A 221 4.73 5.42 9.46
C PHE A 221 5.15 4.06 8.88
N TRP A 222 4.35 3.49 7.98
CA TRP A 222 4.61 2.26 7.21
C TRP A 222 4.72 0.96 8.02
N PHE A 223 4.73 1.02 9.36
CA PHE A 223 4.83 -0.17 10.22
C PHE A 223 3.75 -1.22 9.95
N ALA A 224 2.51 -0.78 9.68
CA ALA A 224 1.42 -1.70 9.40
C ALA A 224 1.63 -2.44 8.07
N ALA A 225 2.05 -1.75 7.01
CA ALA A 225 2.37 -2.38 5.73
C ALA A 225 3.57 -3.34 5.86
N ALA A 226 4.61 -2.93 6.58
CA ALA A 226 5.80 -3.74 6.84
C ALA A 226 5.51 -5.01 7.67
N GLN A 227 4.46 -5.03 8.49
CA GLN A 227 4.03 -6.21 9.24
C GLN A 227 3.17 -7.18 8.43
N LEU A 228 2.55 -6.73 7.35
CA LEU A 228 1.58 -7.51 6.56
C LEU A 228 2.22 -8.18 5.33
N GLY A 229 3.14 -7.49 4.65
CA GLY A 229 3.81 -7.95 3.44
C GLY A 229 5.21 -8.51 3.67
N ASN A 230 5.74 -9.21 2.67
CA ASN A 230 7.17 -9.54 2.56
C ASN A 230 8.00 -8.32 2.12
N ILE A 231 7.37 -7.43 1.33
CA ILE A 231 7.98 -6.21 0.82
C ILE A 231 7.09 -5.03 1.21
N VAL A 232 7.69 -3.96 1.73
CA VAL A 232 7.01 -2.68 1.93
C VAL A 232 7.30 -1.77 0.74
N GLY A 233 6.25 -1.22 0.14
CA GLY A 233 6.35 -0.15 -0.85
C GLY A 233 5.77 1.15 -0.30
N THR A 234 6.30 2.27 -0.77
CA THR A 234 5.80 3.59 -0.37
C THR A 234 5.83 4.53 -1.58
N THR A 235 4.98 5.54 -1.57
CA THR A 235 4.97 6.61 -2.56
C THR A 235 5.80 7.80 -2.08
N MET A 236 6.27 8.62 -3.01
CA MET A 236 6.97 9.86 -2.70
C MET A 236 6.73 10.85 -3.83
N TYR A 237 6.17 12.00 -3.48
CA TYR A 237 5.99 13.12 -4.42
C TYR A 237 6.84 14.29 -3.95
N ARG A 238 7.97 14.51 -4.64
CA ARG A 238 8.87 15.64 -4.31
C ARG A 238 8.29 17.01 -4.59
N LYS A 239 7.24 17.09 -5.40
CA LYS A 239 6.50 18.31 -5.69
C LYS A 239 5.03 17.98 -5.80
N VAL A 240 4.21 18.60 -4.96
CA VAL A 240 2.77 18.36 -4.90
C VAL A 240 2.05 19.70 -5.09
N TRP A 241 1.08 19.73 -5.99
CA TRP A 241 0.17 20.86 -6.12
C TRP A 241 -0.93 20.74 -5.08
N PHE A 242 -1.15 21.81 -4.31
CA PHE A 242 -2.27 21.91 -3.38
C PHE A 242 -3.27 22.94 -3.91
N ASP A 243 -4.48 22.47 -4.23
CA ASP A 243 -5.54 23.31 -4.79
C ASP A 243 -5.95 24.42 -3.83
N GLU A 244 -5.97 24.15 -2.52
CA GLU A 244 -6.33 25.14 -1.49
C GLU A 244 -5.38 26.33 -1.42
N PHE A 245 -4.15 26.17 -1.91
CA PHE A 245 -3.11 27.19 -1.89
C PHE A 245 -2.70 27.64 -3.29
N GLU A 246 -3.28 27.05 -4.34
CA GLU A 246 -2.92 27.26 -5.75
C GLU A 246 -1.40 27.26 -5.98
N ARG A 247 -0.67 26.34 -5.32
CA ARG A 247 0.79 26.33 -5.36
C ARG A 247 1.39 24.94 -5.20
N TYR A 248 2.56 24.76 -5.80
CA TYR A 248 3.43 23.61 -5.55
C TYR A 248 4.19 23.74 -4.23
N PHE A 249 4.13 22.69 -3.42
CA PHE A 249 5.00 22.47 -2.28
C PHE A 249 6.06 21.43 -2.67
N ALA A 250 7.28 21.62 -2.16
CA ALA A 250 8.43 20.74 -2.40
C ALA A 250 9.00 20.24 -1.08
#